data_AF-A0AAU1IZW5-F1
#
_entry.id   AF-A0AAU1IZW5-F1
#
_cell.length_a   1.000
_cell.length_b   1.000
_cell.length_c   1.000
_cell.angle_alpha   90.00
_cell.angle_beta   90.00
_cell.angle_gamma   90.00
#
_symmetry.space_group_name_H-M   'P 1'
#
loop_
_entity.id
_entity.type
_entity.pdbx_description
1 polymer ?
#
loop_
_entity_poly.entity_id
_entity_poly.type
_entity_poly.pdbx_seq_one_letter_code
_entity_poly.pdbx_strand_id
1 'polypeptide(L)'
;MVSRRSLLTAAGAAAAAAVLSPFSPAAAAAAVSLPVKLANNSGHDNVYAYISGSDSSGWPVFVSANGALNRLPNPSSPVTPIADYSIPLGASGSAGTTVNLNDYVIGGRVWFSVGQKLQFFVNPGNVPGLVQPALVSSDPNWATNWTFCEFTFNSANLYANISYVDMVALPVSMASTGSGGNQSVSPLPSGALASIASGLQAQHASDGAPWDRLVVTDSSGAVLRVMAPSHSPVDFGGYWDDYLNRVWSHYASTALTVNGQGSIGSYTGTVSGGAIVFSGLNTNGVPFTKPSAVDIFGCASGPLYNSGSDARGAIAARLAAALNRSSLLVPGGNNQPDGVTPSQYYKDAITNHYARLVHQYASIGYAFPYDDVGATGSAPVDGHIQDGAPTSWTITLGAGAGSGPGGPGSGTVSAYGTIQAESYSAQSGTTTETCSDTGGGSDVGYISNGDWLKFSSVDFGSASPGQFKARLASGAAAGVSGAVQVRLDSTGGTKIAEIDFGNNGGWQTWQTVPANLVASATGVHDVYLVFAGSTSDFTNINWFTFTS
;
A
#
# COMPACT_ATOMS: atom_id res chain seq x y z
N MET A 1 -26.84 -8.60 6.53
CA MET A 1 -25.82 -7.88 5.75
C MET A 1 -25.61 -6.52 6.39
N VAL A 2 -24.61 -6.40 7.27
CA VAL A 2 -24.16 -5.08 7.73
C VAL A 2 -23.41 -4.49 6.53
N SER A 3 -23.98 -3.49 5.86
CA SER A 3 -23.33 -2.89 4.69
C SER A 3 -22.13 -2.05 5.14
N ARG A 4 -21.14 -1.90 4.25
CA ARG A 4 -19.90 -1.11 4.45
C ARG A 4 -20.13 0.31 5.04
N ARG A 5 -21.36 0.84 5.05
CA ARG A 5 -21.75 2.08 5.75
C ARG A 5 -21.48 2.04 7.26
N SER A 6 -21.52 0.88 7.91
CA SER A 6 -21.38 0.80 9.38
C SER A 6 -19.95 0.97 9.89
N LEU A 7 -18.93 0.66 9.07
CA LEU A 7 -17.51 0.83 9.43
C LEU A 7 -17.11 2.32 9.36
N LEU A 8 -17.56 3.03 8.32
CA LEU A 8 -17.32 4.47 8.15
C LEU A 8 -18.01 5.32 9.23
N THR A 9 -19.14 4.87 9.78
CA THR A 9 -19.76 5.52 10.93
C THR A 9 -19.06 5.21 12.26
N ALA A 10 -18.33 4.10 12.37
CA ALA A 10 -17.67 3.69 13.61
C ALA A 10 -16.34 4.44 13.87
N ALA A 11 -15.60 4.81 12.82
CA ALA A 11 -14.39 5.62 12.95
C ALA A 11 -14.66 7.03 13.54
N GLY A 12 -15.90 7.54 13.40
CA GLY A 12 -16.32 8.81 14.00
C GLY A 12 -16.66 8.76 15.50
N ALA A 13 -16.65 7.59 16.15
CA ALA A 13 -17.13 7.42 17.53
C ALA A 13 -16.06 7.03 18.56
N ALA A 14 -14.78 6.87 18.17
CA ALA A 14 -13.69 6.65 19.11
C ALA A 14 -13.17 7.99 19.66
N ALA A 15 -13.92 8.61 20.56
CA ALA A 15 -13.44 9.73 21.35
C ALA A 15 -12.27 9.26 22.25
N ALA A 16 -11.07 9.75 21.97
CA ALA A 16 -9.94 9.63 22.88
C ALA A 16 -10.31 10.29 24.22
N ALA A 17 -10.24 9.51 25.31
CA ALA A 17 -10.35 10.04 26.66
C ALA A 17 -9.09 10.87 26.97
N ALA A 18 -9.15 12.18 26.69
CA ALA A 18 -8.13 13.13 27.10
C ALA A 18 -8.35 13.53 28.57
N VAL A 19 -7.28 13.41 29.36
CA VAL A 19 -7.22 13.92 30.74
C VAL A 19 -7.43 15.44 30.72
N LEU A 20 -8.48 15.90 31.39
CA LEU A 20 -8.87 17.32 31.47
C LEU A 20 -7.77 18.17 32.13
N SER A 21 -7.20 19.11 31.37
CA SER A 21 -6.56 20.33 31.88
C SER A 21 -7.49 21.51 31.57
N PRO A 22 -7.79 22.40 32.52
CA PRO A 22 -8.91 23.32 32.38
C PRO A 22 -8.49 24.61 31.66
N PHE A 23 -8.17 24.53 30.36
CA PHE A 23 -8.19 25.66 29.41
C PHE A 23 -8.24 25.12 27.99
N SER A 24 -9.42 24.67 27.54
CA SER A 24 -9.63 24.27 26.14
C SER A 24 -10.15 25.47 25.35
N PRO A 25 -9.45 25.95 24.29
CA PRO A 25 -10.10 26.78 23.28
C PRO A 25 -11.25 25.98 22.65
N ALA A 26 -12.33 26.65 22.26
CA ALA A 26 -13.46 26.00 21.60
C ALA A 26 -12.96 25.15 20.41
N ALA A 27 -13.41 23.90 20.32
CA ALA A 27 -13.05 23.02 19.20
C ALA A 27 -13.46 23.70 17.88
N ALA A 28 -12.50 23.95 17.00
CA ALA A 28 -12.77 24.53 15.69
C ALA A 28 -13.62 23.55 14.87
N ALA A 29 -14.67 24.04 14.22
CA ALA A 29 -15.54 23.26 13.35
C ALA A 29 -15.19 23.48 11.88
N ALA A 30 -15.44 22.47 11.04
CA ALA A 30 -15.17 22.54 9.62
C ALA A 30 -16.11 23.55 8.94
N ALA A 31 -15.53 24.62 8.40
CA ALA A 31 -16.25 25.56 7.56
C ALA A 31 -16.80 24.82 6.33
N VAL A 32 -18.00 25.17 5.88
CA VAL A 32 -18.66 24.51 4.75
C VAL A 32 -17.86 24.65 3.43
N SER A 33 -17.06 25.71 3.30
CA SER A 33 -16.20 25.94 2.14
C SER A 33 -14.83 25.30 2.33
N LEU A 34 -14.50 24.30 1.50
CA LEU A 34 -13.19 23.64 1.49
C LEU A 34 -12.59 23.64 0.07
N PRO A 35 -11.47 24.35 -0.16
CA PRO A 35 -10.71 24.26 -1.39
C PRO A 35 -10.06 22.86 -1.53
N VAL A 36 -10.43 22.15 -2.59
CA VAL A 36 -9.90 20.82 -2.94
C VAL A 36 -9.10 20.91 -4.23
N LYS A 37 -7.78 20.80 -4.12
CA LYS A 37 -6.86 20.79 -5.27
C LYS A 37 -6.69 19.37 -5.81
N LEU A 38 -7.04 19.17 -7.06
CA LEU A 38 -6.85 17.92 -7.80
C LEU A 38 -5.65 18.08 -8.74
N ALA A 39 -4.58 17.33 -8.49
CA ALA A 39 -3.33 17.42 -9.24
C ALA A 39 -3.05 16.15 -10.06
N ASN A 40 -2.43 16.33 -11.21
CA ASN A 40 -2.00 15.25 -12.09
C ASN A 40 -0.47 15.23 -12.16
N ASN A 41 0.16 14.21 -11.57
CA ASN A 41 1.57 13.87 -11.70
C ASN A 41 1.73 12.44 -12.26
N SER A 42 0.77 11.98 -13.06
CA SER A 42 0.69 10.59 -13.50
C SER A 42 1.63 10.23 -14.64
N GLY A 43 2.25 11.22 -15.28
CA GLY A 43 2.96 11.03 -16.56
C GLY A 43 2.03 10.99 -17.78
N HIS A 44 0.71 11.17 -17.60
CA HIS A 44 -0.26 11.19 -18.68
C HIS A 44 -0.89 12.57 -18.87
N ASP A 45 -1.14 12.94 -20.14
CA ASP A 45 -1.70 14.26 -20.47
C ASP A 45 -3.22 14.34 -20.38
N ASN A 46 -3.89 13.19 -20.49
CA ASN A 46 -5.34 13.11 -20.45
C ASN A 46 -5.80 12.39 -19.19
N VAL A 47 -6.12 13.18 -18.15
CA VAL A 47 -6.59 12.68 -16.86
C VAL A 47 -7.88 13.38 -16.46
N TYR A 48 -8.84 12.60 -15.98
CA TYR A 48 -10.12 13.07 -15.47
C TYR A 48 -10.24 12.71 -13.99
N ALA A 49 -10.76 13.65 -13.20
CA ALA A 49 -11.17 13.39 -11.83
C ALA A 49 -12.69 13.47 -11.67
N TYR A 50 -13.20 12.84 -10.60
CA TYR A 50 -14.60 12.90 -10.22
C TYR A 50 -14.70 12.94 -8.69
N ILE A 51 -15.64 13.71 -8.16
CA ILE A 51 -15.94 13.70 -6.73
C ILE A 51 -17.38 13.23 -6.56
N SER A 52 -17.55 12.07 -5.92
CA SER A 52 -18.86 11.48 -5.63
C SER A 52 -19.05 11.32 -4.13
N GLY A 53 -20.29 11.22 -3.65
CA GLY A 53 -20.59 10.93 -2.26
C GLY A 53 -22.08 11.02 -1.98
N SER A 54 -22.44 11.34 -0.75
CA SER A 54 -23.81 11.71 -0.38
C SER A 54 -23.85 13.11 0.22
N ASP A 55 -24.94 13.82 0.02
CA ASP A 55 -25.21 15.05 0.78
C ASP A 55 -25.59 14.73 2.24
N SER A 56 -25.84 15.77 3.03
CA SER A 56 -26.23 15.67 4.45
C SER A 56 -27.54 14.92 4.70
N SER A 57 -28.40 14.76 3.69
CA SER A 57 -29.63 13.94 3.76
C SER A 57 -29.40 12.48 3.40
N GLY A 58 -28.19 12.12 2.96
CA GLY A 58 -27.84 10.78 2.49
C GLY A 58 -28.18 10.53 1.02
N TRP A 59 -28.54 11.57 0.25
CA TRP A 59 -28.83 11.46 -1.18
C TRP A 59 -27.52 11.43 -1.98
N PRO A 60 -27.33 10.51 -2.95
CA PRO A 60 -26.09 10.43 -3.70
C PRO A 60 -25.89 11.63 -4.63
N VAL A 61 -24.66 12.15 -4.67
CA VAL A 61 -24.27 13.35 -5.42
C VAL A 61 -22.97 13.15 -6.20
N PHE A 62 -22.81 13.95 -7.25
CA PHE A 62 -21.50 14.30 -7.81
C PHE A 62 -21.24 15.80 -7.65
N VAL A 63 -19.98 16.17 -7.41
CA VAL A 63 -19.57 17.57 -7.36
C VAL A 63 -19.07 17.99 -8.75
N SER A 64 -19.63 19.05 -9.32
CA SER A 64 -19.15 19.64 -10.57
C SER A 64 -17.91 20.52 -10.35
N ALA A 65 -17.19 20.87 -11.42
CA ALA A 65 -15.96 21.67 -11.33
C ALA A 65 -16.11 23.03 -10.62
N ASN A 66 -17.32 23.60 -10.60
CA ASN A 66 -17.64 24.83 -9.86
C ASN A 66 -17.94 24.61 -8.36
N GLY A 67 -17.89 23.37 -7.87
CA GLY A 67 -18.14 23.03 -6.47
C GLY A 67 -19.59 22.76 -6.10
N ALA A 68 -20.52 22.73 -7.06
CA ALA A 68 -21.93 22.46 -6.79
C ALA A 68 -22.20 20.95 -6.61
N LEU A 69 -23.04 20.59 -5.64
CA LEU A 69 -23.53 19.23 -5.46
C LEU A 69 -24.70 18.97 -6.41
N ASN A 70 -24.55 17.95 -7.25
CA ASN A 70 -25.56 17.52 -8.20
C ASN A 70 -26.14 16.18 -7.72
N ARG A 71 -27.37 16.24 -7.18
CA ARG A 71 -28.12 15.05 -6.77
C ARG A 71 -28.37 14.15 -7.97
N LEU A 72 -28.10 12.85 -7.81
CA LEU A 72 -28.41 11.88 -8.85
C LEU A 72 -29.93 11.71 -9.01
N PRO A 73 -30.42 11.53 -10.25
CA PRO A 73 -31.83 11.26 -10.48
C PRO A 73 -32.20 9.88 -9.90
N ASN A 74 -33.49 9.69 -9.63
CA ASN A 74 -34.05 8.38 -9.31
C ASN A 74 -34.60 7.77 -10.61
N PRO A 75 -33.87 6.82 -11.25
CA PRO A 75 -34.28 6.27 -12.54
C PRO A 75 -35.47 5.32 -12.38
N SER A 76 -36.08 4.91 -13.49
CA SER A 76 -37.08 3.83 -13.49
C SER A 76 -36.48 2.43 -13.68
N SER A 77 -35.22 2.34 -14.12
CA SER A 77 -34.55 1.08 -14.45
C SER A 77 -33.16 1.02 -13.81
N PRO A 78 -32.67 -0.17 -13.42
CA PRO A 78 -31.32 -0.34 -12.91
C PRO A 78 -30.27 -0.10 -14.00
N VAL A 79 -29.04 0.21 -13.58
CA VAL A 79 -27.88 0.47 -14.44
C VAL A 79 -28.17 1.59 -15.46
N THR A 80 -28.88 2.63 -15.03
CA THR A 80 -29.17 3.80 -15.88
C THR A 80 -27.96 4.73 -15.91
N PRO A 81 -27.41 5.10 -17.07
CA PRO A 81 -26.28 6.03 -17.15
C PRO A 81 -26.59 7.39 -16.52
N ILE A 82 -25.60 8.00 -15.88
CA ILE A 82 -25.71 9.37 -15.34
C ILE A 82 -24.99 10.40 -16.23
N ALA A 83 -25.23 11.68 -15.95
CA ALA A 83 -24.51 12.77 -16.60
C ALA A 83 -22.99 12.70 -16.31
N ASP A 84 -22.20 13.26 -17.23
CA ASP A 84 -20.75 13.34 -17.10
C ASP A 84 -20.36 14.48 -16.14
N TYR A 85 -19.75 14.12 -15.02
CA TYR A 85 -19.23 15.03 -14.00
C TYR A 85 -17.69 15.06 -13.97
N SER A 86 -17.03 14.68 -15.07
CA SER A 86 -15.57 14.69 -15.17
C SER A 86 -14.99 16.09 -15.01
N ILE A 87 -13.87 16.15 -14.29
CA ILE A 87 -13.04 17.34 -14.07
C ILE A 87 -11.70 17.07 -14.77
N PRO A 88 -11.45 17.65 -15.96
CA PRO A 88 -10.18 17.48 -16.65
C PRO A 88 -9.04 18.11 -15.86
N LEU A 89 -7.94 17.38 -15.67
CA LEU A 89 -6.79 17.87 -14.89
C LEU A 89 -5.63 18.39 -15.75
N GLY A 90 -5.73 18.25 -17.07
CA GLY A 90 -4.68 18.67 -18.01
C GLY A 90 -3.40 17.83 -17.92
N ALA A 91 -2.32 18.35 -18.50
CA ALA A 91 -1.04 17.66 -18.60
C ALA A 91 -0.43 17.30 -17.24
N SER A 92 0.39 16.25 -17.23
CA SER A 92 1.14 15.87 -16.02
C SER A 92 2.08 17.00 -15.60
N GLY A 93 2.13 17.30 -14.30
CA GLY A 93 2.91 18.41 -13.74
C GLY A 93 2.26 19.80 -13.90
N SER A 94 1.04 19.88 -14.43
CA SER A 94 0.29 21.14 -14.48
C SER A 94 -0.08 21.64 -13.08
N ALA A 95 -0.54 22.89 -12.98
CA ALA A 95 -0.84 23.54 -11.69
C ALA A 95 -1.90 22.84 -10.83
N GLY A 96 -2.66 21.89 -11.40
CA GLY A 96 -3.81 21.24 -10.79
C GLY A 96 -5.09 22.09 -10.90
N THR A 97 -6.24 21.45 -10.73
CA THR A 97 -7.56 22.08 -10.74
C THR A 97 -8.11 22.17 -9.33
N THR A 98 -8.50 23.36 -8.89
CA THR A 98 -9.12 23.55 -7.57
C THR A 98 -10.64 23.57 -7.69
N VAL A 99 -11.29 22.69 -6.94
CA VAL A 99 -12.75 22.63 -6.75
C VAL A 99 -13.05 23.09 -5.34
N ASN A 100 -13.87 24.13 -5.17
CA ASN A 100 -14.29 24.56 -3.84
C ASN A 100 -15.54 23.77 -3.44
N LEU A 101 -15.44 22.84 -2.50
CA LEU A 101 -16.63 22.21 -1.93
C LEU A 101 -17.43 23.29 -1.20
N ASN A 102 -18.68 23.51 -1.61
CA ASN A 102 -19.58 24.50 -1.01
C ASN A 102 -20.64 23.86 -0.10
N ASP A 103 -20.56 22.55 0.11
CA ASP A 103 -21.42 21.77 0.99
C ASP A 103 -20.66 20.52 1.48
N TYR A 104 -21.21 19.84 2.49
CA TYR A 104 -20.66 18.62 3.03
C TYR A 104 -20.88 17.42 2.09
N VAL A 105 -19.86 16.59 1.97
CA VAL A 105 -19.88 15.37 1.16
C VAL A 105 -19.49 14.19 2.05
N ILE A 106 -20.46 13.32 2.32
CA ILE A 106 -20.35 12.23 3.29
C ILE A 106 -20.14 10.90 2.56
N GLY A 107 -19.19 10.10 3.04
CA GLY A 107 -18.87 8.78 2.45
C GLY A 107 -18.51 8.89 0.97
N GLY A 108 -17.69 9.88 0.63
CA GLY A 108 -17.30 10.23 -0.72
C GLY A 108 -16.07 9.51 -1.23
N ARG A 109 -15.88 9.61 -2.55
CA ARG A 109 -14.71 9.14 -3.28
C ARG A 109 -14.24 10.22 -4.23
N VAL A 110 -12.92 10.45 -4.26
CA VAL A 110 -12.25 11.17 -5.34
C VAL A 110 -11.68 10.14 -6.29
N TRP A 111 -12.24 10.06 -7.49
CA TRP A 111 -11.83 9.13 -8.53
C TRP A 111 -10.88 9.81 -9.50
N PHE A 112 -9.97 9.03 -10.08
CA PHE A 112 -9.15 9.44 -11.21
C PHE A 112 -9.23 8.40 -12.32
N SER A 113 -9.21 8.85 -13.57
CA SER A 113 -9.04 7.98 -14.73
C SER A 113 -8.11 8.58 -15.77
N VAL A 114 -7.33 7.71 -16.41
CA VAL A 114 -6.34 8.07 -17.43
C VAL A 114 -6.85 7.67 -18.82
N GLY A 115 -6.72 8.56 -19.79
CA GLY A 115 -7.01 8.35 -21.20
C GLY A 115 -8.49 8.31 -21.54
N GLN A 116 -9.32 7.68 -20.70
CA GLN A 116 -10.76 7.52 -20.87
C GLN A 116 -11.52 8.04 -19.66
N LYS A 117 -12.74 8.54 -19.90
CA LYS A 117 -13.67 8.90 -18.83
C LYS A 117 -14.29 7.65 -18.21
N LEU A 118 -14.65 7.75 -16.93
CA LEU A 118 -15.38 6.70 -16.23
C LEU A 118 -16.87 6.78 -16.56
N GLN A 119 -17.50 5.62 -16.65
CA GLN A 119 -18.94 5.45 -16.78
C GLN A 119 -19.52 5.10 -15.42
N PHE A 120 -20.45 5.92 -14.95
CA PHE A 120 -21.21 5.70 -13.73
C PHE A 120 -22.68 5.46 -14.06
N PHE A 121 -23.33 4.68 -13.22
CA PHE A 121 -24.75 4.36 -13.37
C PHE A 121 -25.49 4.58 -12.07
N VAL A 122 -26.82 4.58 -12.13
CA VAL A 122 -27.69 4.71 -10.97
C VAL A 122 -28.79 3.65 -11.03
N ASN A 123 -29.11 3.10 -9.87
CA ASN A 123 -30.21 2.15 -9.65
C ASN A 123 -31.40 2.84 -8.97
N PRO A 124 -32.65 2.42 -9.26
CA PRO A 124 -33.84 2.95 -8.60
C PRO A 124 -33.87 2.57 -7.10
N GLY A 125 -34.55 3.38 -6.30
CA GLY A 125 -34.79 3.09 -4.89
C GLY A 125 -35.49 4.22 -4.14
N ASN A 126 -35.79 4.04 -2.84
CA ASN A 126 -36.28 5.14 -1.99
C ASN A 126 -35.27 6.29 -1.92
N VAL A 127 -33.99 5.93 -1.90
CA VAL A 127 -32.85 6.77 -2.28
C VAL A 127 -32.17 6.02 -3.43
N PRO A 128 -31.86 6.67 -4.57
CA PRO A 128 -31.18 6.00 -5.66
C PRO A 128 -29.82 5.44 -5.23
N GLY A 129 -29.40 4.34 -5.86
CA GLY A 129 -28.11 3.71 -5.59
C GLY A 129 -27.09 4.08 -6.67
N LEU A 130 -26.02 4.80 -6.31
CA LEU A 130 -24.87 4.98 -7.21
C LEU A 130 -24.21 3.62 -7.48
N VAL A 131 -24.15 3.23 -8.74
CA VAL A 131 -23.37 2.09 -9.23
C VAL A 131 -21.98 2.58 -9.55
N GLN A 132 -21.01 2.11 -8.76
CA GLN A 132 -19.60 2.47 -8.88
C GLN A 132 -18.88 1.47 -9.80
N PRO A 133 -17.70 1.82 -10.36
CA PRO A 133 -16.87 0.88 -11.11
C PRO A 133 -16.66 -0.42 -10.33
N ALA A 134 -16.97 -1.56 -10.95
CA ALA A 134 -16.81 -2.88 -10.37
C ALA A 134 -15.52 -3.56 -10.86
N LEU A 135 -14.93 -4.38 -9.99
CA LEU A 135 -13.74 -5.19 -10.28
C LEU A 135 -14.11 -6.51 -10.97
N VAL A 136 -14.90 -6.42 -12.04
CA VAL A 136 -15.29 -7.57 -12.87
C VAL A 136 -15.09 -7.23 -14.34
N SER A 137 -14.71 -8.23 -15.14
CA SER A 137 -14.36 -8.03 -16.56
C SER A 137 -15.51 -7.58 -17.46
N SER A 138 -16.75 -7.73 -17.00
CA SER A 138 -17.94 -7.22 -17.69
C SER A 138 -18.23 -5.74 -17.41
N ASP A 139 -17.54 -5.11 -16.45
CA ASP A 139 -17.72 -3.69 -16.15
C ASP A 139 -17.18 -2.82 -17.29
N PRO A 140 -17.91 -1.79 -17.75
CA PRO A 140 -17.45 -0.93 -18.84
C PRO A 140 -16.16 -0.15 -18.50
N ASN A 141 -15.83 0.00 -17.22
CA ASN A 141 -14.59 0.63 -16.75
C ASN A 141 -13.44 -0.36 -16.57
N TRP A 142 -13.61 -1.65 -16.88
CA TRP A 142 -12.60 -2.68 -16.66
C TRP A 142 -11.25 -2.35 -17.32
N ALA A 143 -11.29 -1.93 -18.59
CA ALA A 143 -10.09 -1.60 -19.36
C ALA A 143 -9.59 -0.15 -19.15
N THR A 144 -10.34 0.70 -18.46
CA THR A 144 -9.92 2.08 -18.15
C THR A 144 -8.91 2.03 -17.01
N ASN A 145 -7.81 2.78 -17.08
CA ASN A 145 -6.89 2.89 -15.94
C ASN A 145 -7.45 3.90 -14.93
N TRP A 146 -7.82 3.44 -13.73
CA TRP A 146 -8.47 4.27 -12.71
C TRP A 146 -8.12 3.86 -11.29
N THR A 147 -8.22 4.83 -10.38
CA THR A 147 -7.98 4.69 -8.93
C THR A 147 -8.90 5.63 -8.16
N PHE A 148 -8.94 5.52 -6.84
CA PHE A 148 -9.66 6.45 -5.98
C PHE A 148 -9.06 6.58 -4.58
N CYS A 149 -9.37 7.67 -3.89
CA CYS A 149 -9.29 7.75 -2.43
C CYS A 149 -10.68 8.00 -1.82
N GLU A 150 -10.83 7.70 -0.54
CA GLU A 150 -12.09 7.83 0.19
C GLU A 150 -12.03 9.01 1.14
N PHE A 151 -13.18 9.64 1.39
CA PHE A 151 -13.26 10.71 2.37
C PHE A 151 -14.67 10.90 2.96
N THR A 152 -14.73 11.61 4.07
CA THR A 152 -15.93 12.24 4.59
C THR A 152 -15.57 13.66 4.98
N PHE A 153 -16.32 14.62 4.46
CA PHE A 153 -16.25 16.02 4.85
C PHE A 153 -17.61 16.43 5.41
N ASN A 154 -17.66 16.72 6.70
CA ASN A 154 -18.87 17.09 7.42
C ASN A 154 -18.57 18.24 8.40
N SER A 155 -19.55 18.62 9.23
CA SER A 155 -19.40 19.72 10.19
C SER A 155 -18.37 19.47 11.30
N ALA A 156 -17.97 18.21 11.52
CA ALA A 156 -17.03 17.83 12.56
C ALA A 156 -15.59 17.71 12.06
N ASN A 157 -15.36 17.23 10.83
CA ASN A 157 -14.01 17.09 10.27
C ASN A 157 -14.01 16.83 8.75
N LEU A 158 -12.82 16.94 8.17
CA LEU A 158 -12.38 16.11 7.05
C LEU A 158 -11.71 14.86 7.61
N TYR A 159 -12.15 13.69 7.18
CA TYR A 159 -11.43 12.42 7.28
C TYR A 159 -11.23 11.88 5.87
N ALA A 160 -10.01 11.59 5.45
CA ALA A 160 -9.71 11.05 4.13
C ALA A 160 -8.64 9.97 4.20
N ASN A 161 -8.75 8.92 3.41
CA ASN A 161 -7.83 7.78 3.44
C ASN A 161 -7.55 7.19 2.04
N ILE A 162 -6.37 6.61 1.89
CA ILE A 162 -6.06 5.65 0.82
C ILE A 162 -6.32 4.23 1.33
N SER A 163 -6.63 3.31 0.43
CA SER A 163 -6.88 1.91 0.80
C SER A 163 -6.52 0.98 -0.34
N TYR A 164 -5.89 -0.14 0.00
CA TYR A 164 -5.58 -1.25 -0.89
C TYR A 164 -6.48 -2.47 -0.62
N VAL A 165 -7.57 -2.28 0.14
CA VAL A 165 -8.50 -3.36 0.51
C VAL A 165 -9.25 -3.91 -0.70
N ASP A 166 -9.52 -3.07 -1.70
CA ASP A 166 -10.19 -3.49 -2.94
C ASP A 166 -9.15 -3.77 -4.05
N MET A 167 -8.13 -2.91 -4.20
CA MET A 167 -7.10 -3.06 -5.22
C MET A 167 -5.86 -2.18 -4.95
N VAL A 168 -4.73 -2.53 -5.58
CA VAL A 168 -3.64 -1.60 -5.89
C VAL A 168 -3.80 -1.11 -7.32
N ALA A 169 -3.75 0.20 -7.53
CA ALA A 169 -3.83 0.82 -8.85
C ALA A 169 -2.84 1.98 -8.95
N LEU A 170 -3.08 2.95 -9.82
CA LEU A 170 -2.30 4.19 -9.87
C LEU A 170 -2.22 4.83 -8.47
N PRO A 171 -1.02 5.28 -8.05
CA PRO A 171 -0.82 5.77 -6.71
C PRO A 171 -1.52 7.12 -6.50
N VAL A 172 -2.13 7.29 -5.33
CA VAL A 172 -2.72 8.55 -4.88
C VAL A 172 -1.95 9.03 -3.67
N SER A 173 -1.63 10.32 -3.64
CA SER A 173 -1.16 11.01 -2.43
C SER A 173 -2.12 12.10 -2.00
N MET A 174 -2.10 12.43 -0.72
CA MET A 174 -2.94 13.49 -0.16
C MET A 174 -2.14 14.39 0.77
N ALA A 175 -2.55 15.64 0.85
CA ALA A 175 -2.04 16.59 1.84
C ALA A 175 -3.16 17.53 2.28
N SER A 176 -3.19 17.92 3.54
CA SER A 176 -4.11 18.94 4.05
C SER A 176 -3.40 19.95 4.94
N THR A 177 -4.01 21.12 5.05
CA THR A 177 -3.69 22.13 6.06
C THR A 177 -4.98 22.50 6.77
N GLY A 178 -4.90 22.74 8.06
CA GLY A 178 -6.03 23.21 8.87
C GLY A 178 -5.67 23.29 10.34
N SER A 179 -6.66 23.13 11.21
CA SER A 179 -6.48 23.14 12.66
C SER A 179 -5.62 22.00 13.18
N GLY A 180 -5.56 20.88 12.45
CA GLY A 180 -4.69 19.74 12.75
C GLY A 180 -3.24 19.94 12.32
N GLY A 181 -2.90 21.11 11.76
CA GLY A 181 -1.59 21.38 11.16
C GLY A 181 -1.48 20.86 9.73
N ASN A 182 -0.25 20.72 9.25
CA ASN A 182 0.02 20.14 7.94
C ASN A 182 0.09 18.62 8.05
N GLN A 183 -0.74 17.92 7.28
CA GLN A 183 -0.78 16.46 7.23
C GLN A 183 -0.53 15.97 5.81
N SER A 184 0.06 14.79 5.67
CA SER A 184 0.29 14.17 4.37
C SER A 184 0.22 12.64 4.43
N VAL A 185 -0.22 12.08 3.33
CA VAL A 185 -0.26 10.64 3.04
C VAL A 185 0.53 10.44 1.75
N SER A 186 1.66 9.74 1.87
CA SER A 186 2.54 9.44 0.74
C SER A 186 1.88 8.47 -0.23
N PRO A 187 2.18 8.59 -1.54
CA PRO A 187 1.75 7.60 -2.51
C PRO A 187 2.54 6.29 -2.33
N LEU A 188 2.04 5.20 -2.93
CA LEU A 188 2.89 4.04 -3.21
C LEU A 188 4.11 4.48 -4.04
N PRO A 189 5.31 3.91 -3.78
CA PRO A 189 6.50 4.19 -4.57
C PRO A 189 6.28 3.90 -6.06
N SER A 190 7.00 4.65 -6.91
CA SER A 190 7.07 4.38 -8.35
C SER A 190 7.42 2.90 -8.61
N GLY A 191 6.74 2.29 -9.58
CA GLY A 191 6.94 0.88 -9.93
C GLY A 191 6.30 -0.14 -8.98
N ALA A 192 5.81 0.26 -7.79
CA ALA A 192 5.25 -0.68 -6.82
C ALA A 192 4.10 -1.51 -7.38
N LEU A 193 3.19 -0.92 -8.17
CA LEU A 193 2.09 -1.63 -8.83
C LEU A 193 2.60 -2.79 -9.71
N ALA A 194 3.61 -2.52 -10.53
CA ALA A 194 4.21 -3.52 -11.42
C ALA A 194 4.96 -4.60 -10.61
N SER A 195 5.68 -4.21 -9.57
CA SER A 195 6.40 -5.14 -8.69
C SER A 195 5.46 -6.05 -7.91
N ILE A 196 4.33 -5.53 -7.41
CA ILE A 196 3.29 -6.31 -6.75
C ILE A 196 2.67 -7.31 -7.74
N ALA A 197 2.34 -6.86 -8.95
CA ALA A 197 1.82 -7.76 -9.99
C ALA A 197 2.78 -8.89 -10.34
N SER A 198 4.06 -8.56 -10.59
CA SER A 198 5.12 -9.54 -10.85
C SER A 198 5.31 -10.51 -9.68
N GLY A 199 5.31 -9.99 -8.43
CA GLY A 199 5.41 -10.79 -7.23
C GLY A 199 4.26 -11.80 -7.08
N LEU A 200 3.04 -11.42 -7.46
CA LEU A 200 1.89 -12.33 -7.44
C LEU A 200 1.97 -13.39 -8.55
N GLN A 201 2.43 -13.01 -9.74
CA GLN A 201 2.67 -13.97 -10.82
C GLN A 201 3.76 -14.99 -10.44
N ALA A 202 4.85 -14.53 -9.81
CA ALA A 202 5.89 -15.39 -9.28
C ALA A 202 5.38 -16.29 -8.14
N GLN A 203 4.50 -15.76 -7.28
CA GLN A 203 3.87 -16.54 -6.22
C GLN A 203 3.00 -17.66 -6.78
N HIS A 204 2.16 -17.36 -7.79
CA HIS A 204 1.38 -18.38 -8.50
C HIS A 204 2.29 -19.47 -9.11
N ALA A 205 3.40 -19.09 -9.74
CA ALA A 205 4.35 -20.05 -10.29
C ALA A 205 4.99 -20.96 -9.21
N SER A 206 5.06 -20.47 -7.97
CA SER A 206 5.64 -21.20 -6.83
C SER A 206 4.64 -22.17 -6.17
N ASP A 207 3.40 -21.75 -5.94
CA ASP A 207 2.43 -22.52 -5.14
C ASP A 207 1.18 -22.99 -5.92
N GLY A 208 0.99 -22.54 -7.15
CA GLY A 208 -0.16 -22.86 -8.00
C GLY A 208 -1.48 -22.20 -7.59
N ALA A 209 -1.52 -21.43 -6.49
CA ALA A 209 -2.71 -20.70 -6.07
C ALA A 209 -2.96 -19.51 -7.02
N PRO A 210 -4.22 -19.05 -7.19
CA PRO A 210 -4.60 -18.15 -8.28
C PRO A 210 -4.20 -16.68 -8.07
N TRP A 211 -3.00 -16.41 -7.57
CA TRP A 211 -2.45 -15.07 -7.34
C TRP A 211 -2.31 -14.26 -8.64
N ASP A 212 -1.95 -14.92 -9.75
CA ASP A 212 -1.84 -14.31 -11.09
C ASP A 212 -3.18 -13.76 -11.59
N ARG A 213 -4.30 -14.39 -11.19
CA ARG A 213 -5.67 -14.00 -11.56
C ARG A 213 -6.12 -12.68 -10.95
N LEU A 214 -5.36 -12.16 -9.98
CA LEU A 214 -5.58 -10.84 -9.38
C LEU A 214 -5.01 -9.71 -10.23
N VAL A 215 -4.09 -10.00 -11.16
CA VAL A 215 -3.44 -9.00 -12.00
C VAL A 215 -4.34 -8.67 -13.19
N VAL A 216 -4.67 -7.39 -13.36
CA VAL A 216 -5.46 -6.88 -14.48
C VAL A 216 -4.56 -6.07 -15.39
N THR A 217 -4.50 -6.47 -16.66
CA THR A 217 -3.72 -5.78 -17.69
C THR A 217 -4.61 -5.19 -18.77
N ASP A 218 -4.10 -4.20 -19.49
CA ASP A 218 -4.69 -3.78 -20.75
C ASP A 218 -4.34 -4.73 -21.91
N SER A 219 -4.76 -4.39 -23.13
CA SER A 219 -4.50 -5.18 -24.34
C SER A 219 -3.02 -5.22 -24.74
N SER A 220 -2.19 -4.31 -24.22
CA SER A 220 -0.74 -4.31 -24.45
C SER A 220 0.01 -5.19 -23.45
N GLY A 221 -0.66 -5.64 -22.38
CA GLY A 221 -0.06 -6.36 -21.27
C GLY A 221 0.44 -5.45 -20.14
N ALA A 222 0.23 -4.13 -20.22
CA ALA A 222 0.56 -3.22 -19.14
C ALA A 222 -0.39 -3.40 -17.96
N VAL A 223 0.15 -3.41 -16.74
CA VAL A 223 -0.63 -3.60 -15.51
C VAL A 223 -1.48 -2.35 -15.25
N LEU A 224 -2.80 -2.53 -15.24
CA LEU A 224 -3.76 -1.49 -14.87
C LEU A 224 -3.98 -1.42 -13.36
N ARG A 225 -4.11 -2.61 -12.74
CA ARG A 225 -4.36 -2.77 -11.31
C ARG A 225 -4.09 -4.20 -10.86
N VAL A 226 -3.95 -4.37 -9.56
CA VAL A 226 -3.95 -5.67 -8.88
C VAL A 226 -5.14 -5.69 -7.92
N MET A 227 -6.06 -6.63 -8.11
CA MET A 227 -7.22 -6.80 -7.24
C MET A 227 -6.82 -7.44 -5.91
N ALA A 228 -7.46 -7.04 -4.83
CA ALA A 228 -7.34 -7.79 -3.58
C ALA A 228 -7.98 -9.18 -3.73
N PRO A 229 -7.53 -10.21 -2.98
CA PRO A 229 -8.06 -11.58 -3.10
C PRO A 229 -9.57 -11.70 -2.83
N SER A 230 -10.15 -10.77 -2.06
CA SER A 230 -11.59 -10.67 -1.82
C SER A 230 -12.41 -10.36 -3.09
N HIS A 231 -11.76 -9.84 -4.13
CA HIS A 231 -12.32 -9.59 -5.47
C HIS A 231 -11.79 -10.57 -6.52
N SER A 232 -11.17 -11.67 -6.08
CA SER A 232 -10.66 -12.68 -7.02
C SER A 232 -11.78 -13.20 -7.93
N PRO A 233 -11.55 -13.29 -9.25
CA PRO A 233 -12.52 -13.86 -10.19
C PRO A 233 -12.61 -15.39 -10.07
N VAL A 234 -11.72 -16.02 -9.29
CA VAL A 234 -11.67 -17.46 -9.07
C VAL A 234 -11.53 -17.77 -7.58
N ASP A 235 -12.07 -18.91 -7.17
CA ASP A 235 -11.98 -19.37 -5.79
C ASP A 235 -10.55 -19.85 -5.46
N PHE A 236 -10.05 -19.47 -4.29
CA PHE A 236 -8.80 -19.98 -3.73
C PHE A 236 -8.97 -21.39 -3.11
N GLY A 237 -10.21 -21.87 -2.96
CA GLY A 237 -10.52 -23.21 -2.49
C GLY A 237 -9.87 -23.53 -1.14
N GLY A 238 -9.21 -24.69 -1.06
CA GLY A 238 -8.53 -25.18 0.14
C GLY A 238 -7.16 -24.57 0.42
N TYR A 239 -6.80 -23.42 -0.18
CA TYR A 239 -5.47 -22.78 -0.01
C TYR A 239 -5.04 -22.66 1.46
N TRP A 240 -5.98 -22.40 2.38
CA TRP A 240 -5.69 -22.22 3.80
C TRP A 240 -5.72 -23.51 4.63
N ASP A 241 -6.13 -24.65 4.06
CA ASP A 241 -6.45 -25.87 4.83
C ASP A 241 -5.27 -26.35 5.66
N ASP A 242 -4.06 -26.39 5.08
CA ASP A 242 -2.86 -26.85 5.78
C ASP A 242 -2.44 -25.91 6.92
N TYR A 243 -2.56 -24.60 6.74
CA TYR A 243 -2.30 -23.64 7.82
C TYR A 243 -3.33 -23.78 8.93
N LEU A 244 -4.62 -23.83 8.59
CA LEU A 244 -5.72 -23.96 9.54
C LEU A 244 -5.68 -25.29 10.29
N ASN A 245 -5.27 -26.38 9.64
CA ASN A 245 -5.05 -27.68 10.29
C ASN A 245 -3.97 -27.59 11.36
N ARG A 246 -2.84 -26.94 11.07
CA ARG A 246 -1.76 -26.71 12.05
C ARG A 246 -2.20 -25.81 13.19
N VAL A 247 -2.86 -24.68 12.89
CA VAL A 247 -3.40 -23.75 13.89
C VAL A 247 -4.36 -24.45 14.84
N TRP A 248 -5.35 -25.19 14.31
CA TRP A 248 -6.34 -25.86 15.15
C TRP A 248 -5.73 -27.01 15.98
N SER A 249 -4.75 -27.72 15.41
CA SER A 249 -4.05 -28.78 16.14
C SER A 249 -3.21 -28.20 17.29
N HIS A 250 -2.50 -27.09 17.05
CA HIS A 250 -1.70 -26.42 18.06
C HIS A 250 -2.56 -25.91 19.23
N TYR A 251 -3.65 -25.19 18.93
CA TYR A 251 -4.51 -24.63 19.96
C TYR A 251 -5.49 -25.62 20.59
N ALA A 252 -5.48 -26.90 20.21
CA ALA A 252 -6.19 -27.95 20.94
C ALA A 252 -5.61 -28.17 22.34
N SER A 253 -4.30 -27.98 22.50
CA SER A 253 -3.59 -28.12 23.79
C SER A 253 -2.89 -26.84 24.26
N THR A 254 -2.85 -25.80 23.44
CA THR A 254 -2.24 -24.51 23.78
C THR A 254 -3.31 -23.43 23.85
N ALA A 255 -3.28 -22.62 24.91
CA ALA A 255 -4.21 -21.51 25.05
C ALA A 255 -3.88 -20.37 24.07
N LEU A 256 -4.89 -19.89 23.34
CA LEU A 256 -4.85 -18.66 22.56
C LEU A 256 -5.55 -17.56 23.34
N THR A 257 -4.84 -16.46 23.61
CA THR A 257 -5.39 -15.23 24.16
C THR A 257 -5.57 -14.21 23.05
N VAL A 258 -6.75 -13.62 22.95
CA VAL A 258 -7.06 -12.53 22.02
C VAL A 258 -7.52 -11.32 22.81
N ASN A 259 -6.78 -10.23 22.70
CA ASN A 259 -7.11 -8.94 23.30
C ASN A 259 -8.06 -8.15 22.38
N GLY A 260 -9.30 -7.97 22.82
CA GLY A 260 -10.31 -7.16 22.15
C GLY A 260 -10.11 -5.64 22.32
N GLN A 261 -9.14 -5.24 23.15
CA GLN A 261 -8.72 -3.87 23.47
C GLN A 261 -9.77 -3.04 24.22
N GLY A 262 -9.31 -1.97 24.86
CA GLY A 262 -10.16 -1.07 25.64
C GLY A 262 -10.95 -1.79 26.74
N SER A 263 -12.23 -1.48 26.88
CA SER A 263 -13.13 -2.08 27.86
C SER A 263 -13.57 -3.51 27.53
N ILE A 264 -13.31 -4.00 26.32
CA ILE A 264 -13.65 -5.39 25.91
C ILE A 264 -12.72 -6.39 26.61
N GLY A 265 -11.45 -6.01 26.82
CA GLY A 265 -10.45 -6.85 27.47
C GLY A 265 -10.07 -8.08 26.64
N SER A 266 -9.41 -9.03 27.30
CA SER A 266 -8.86 -10.23 26.66
C SER A 266 -9.69 -11.48 26.95
N TYR A 267 -9.76 -12.35 25.95
CA TYR A 267 -10.42 -13.65 26.03
C TYR A 267 -9.41 -14.75 25.72
N THR A 268 -9.40 -15.80 26.54
CA THR A 268 -8.51 -16.94 26.36
C THR A 268 -9.31 -18.20 26.06
N GLY A 269 -8.86 -18.98 25.09
CA GLY A 269 -9.55 -20.17 24.62
C GLY A 269 -8.63 -21.26 24.08
N THR A 270 -9.22 -22.43 23.85
CA THR A 270 -8.59 -23.58 23.20
C THR A 270 -9.55 -24.17 22.16
N VAL A 271 -9.04 -25.01 21.27
CA VAL A 271 -9.86 -25.72 20.31
C VAL A 271 -10.62 -26.85 21.00
N SER A 272 -11.95 -26.84 20.87
CA SER A 272 -12.85 -27.88 21.32
C SER A 272 -14.03 -28.01 20.35
N GLY A 273 -14.43 -29.25 20.03
CA GLY A 273 -15.53 -29.49 19.08
C GLY A 273 -15.30 -28.92 17.67
N GLY A 274 -14.04 -28.76 17.24
CA GLY A 274 -13.69 -28.20 15.94
C GLY A 274 -13.70 -26.66 15.86
N ALA A 275 -13.93 -25.96 16.97
CA ALA A 275 -13.91 -24.50 17.05
C ALA A 275 -12.94 -24.01 18.14
N ILE A 276 -12.41 -22.81 17.99
CA ILE A 276 -11.73 -22.12 19.10
C ILE A 276 -12.81 -21.60 20.06
N VAL A 277 -12.79 -22.09 21.30
CA VAL A 277 -13.78 -21.75 22.34
C VAL A 277 -13.13 -20.84 23.36
N PHE A 278 -13.49 -19.55 23.33
CA PHE A 278 -13.06 -18.54 24.27
C PHE A 278 -13.94 -18.54 25.53
N SER A 279 -13.32 -18.67 26.70
CA SER A 279 -14.03 -18.66 27.98
C SER A 279 -14.75 -17.32 28.19
N GLY A 280 -16.04 -17.36 28.52
CA GLY A 280 -16.84 -16.18 28.80
C GLY A 280 -17.22 -15.30 27.60
N LEU A 281 -16.84 -15.68 26.37
CA LEU A 281 -17.21 -14.94 25.17
C LEU A 281 -18.59 -15.38 24.66
N ASN A 282 -19.52 -14.43 24.52
CA ASN A 282 -20.75 -14.66 23.79
C ASN A 282 -20.47 -14.64 22.28
N THR A 283 -20.65 -15.78 21.61
CA THR A 283 -20.39 -15.92 20.16
C THR A 283 -21.59 -15.54 19.28
N ASN A 284 -22.70 -15.07 19.87
CA ASN A 284 -23.95 -14.75 19.18
C ASN A 284 -24.43 -15.90 18.27
N GLY A 285 -24.17 -17.15 18.68
CA GLY A 285 -24.52 -18.35 17.92
C GLY A 285 -23.60 -18.69 16.75
N VAL A 286 -22.51 -17.94 16.51
CA VAL A 286 -21.57 -18.17 15.41
C VAL A 286 -20.20 -18.60 15.96
N PRO A 287 -19.88 -19.91 15.97
CA PRO A 287 -18.62 -20.42 16.51
C PRO A 287 -17.42 -20.10 15.62
N PHE A 288 -16.24 -19.94 16.25
CA PHE A 288 -14.96 -19.78 15.56
C PHE A 288 -14.44 -21.13 15.02
N THR A 289 -15.16 -21.72 14.07
CA THR A 289 -14.72 -22.90 13.29
C THR A 289 -13.66 -22.51 12.26
N LYS A 290 -13.06 -23.49 11.57
CA LYS A 290 -12.08 -23.22 10.51
C LYS A 290 -12.74 -22.36 9.40
N PRO A 291 -12.24 -21.15 9.11
CA PRO A 291 -12.78 -20.29 8.07
C PRO A 291 -12.36 -20.75 6.66
N SER A 292 -13.13 -20.38 5.64
CA SER A 292 -12.74 -20.54 4.23
C SER A 292 -11.78 -19.44 3.76
N ALA A 293 -11.23 -19.56 2.55
CA ALA A 293 -10.43 -18.51 1.94
C ALA A 293 -11.20 -17.18 1.79
N VAL A 294 -12.48 -17.26 1.41
CA VAL A 294 -13.37 -16.09 1.29
C VAL A 294 -13.57 -15.41 2.66
N ASP A 295 -13.73 -16.20 3.73
CA ASP A 295 -13.88 -15.65 5.08
C ASP A 295 -12.62 -14.93 5.54
N ILE A 296 -11.43 -15.50 5.27
CA ILE A 296 -10.13 -14.92 5.67
C ILE A 296 -9.86 -13.64 4.87
N PHE A 297 -9.90 -13.69 3.54
CA PHE A 297 -9.59 -12.52 2.72
C PHE A 297 -10.65 -11.42 2.84
N GLY A 298 -11.93 -11.79 2.99
CA GLY A 298 -13.04 -10.85 3.08
C GLY A 298 -13.29 -10.30 4.49
N CYS A 299 -12.84 -10.99 5.54
CA CYS A 299 -13.01 -10.60 6.94
C CYS A 299 -14.47 -10.31 7.36
N ALA A 300 -15.46 -10.87 6.67
CA ALA A 300 -16.86 -10.41 6.81
C ALA A 300 -17.90 -11.54 6.87
N SER A 301 -17.48 -12.79 6.73
CA SER A 301 -18.38 -13.94 6.63
C SER A 301 -17.92 -15.11 7.49
N GLY A 302 -18.80 -16.12 7.59
CA GLY A 302 -18.52 -17.37 8.28
C GLY A 302 -18.08 -17.13 9.73
N PRO A 303 -17.05 -17.86 10.21
CA PRO A 303 -16.51 -17.71 11.56
C PRO A 303 -15.94 -16.32 11.86
N LEU A 304 -15.57 -15.57 10.82
CA LEU A 304 -14.95 -14.24 10.89
C LEU A 304 -15.94 -13.09 10.65
N TYR A 305 -17.24 -13.39 10.54
CA TYR A 305 -18.29 -12.36 10.55
C TYR A 305 -18.05 -11.36 11.69
N ASN A 306 -18.25 -10.06 11.46
CA ASN A 306 -18.15 -9.05 12.50
C ASN A 306 -19.55 -8.60 12.97
N SER A 307 -19.83 -8.78 14.26
CA SER A 307 -21.11 -8.44 14.90
C SER A 307 -21.24 -6.97 15.33
N GLY A 308 -20.27 -6.14 14.99
CA GLY A 308 -20.22 -4.71 15.33
C GLY A 308 -19.28 -4.42 16.49
N SER A 309 -19.67 -3.51 17.36
CA SER A 309 -18.84 -3.01 18.47
C SER A 309 -18.81 -3.93 19.70
N ASP A 310 -19.33 -5.16 19.60
CA ASP A 310 -19.36 -6.11 20.71
C ASP A 310 -18.05 -6.90 20.83
N ALA A 311 -17.89 -7.63 21.94
CA ALA A 311 -16.69 -8.42 22.19
C ALA A 311 -16.42 -9.42 21.06
N ARG A 312 -17.45 -10.09 20.55
CA ARG A 312 -17.31 -11.06 19.46
C ARG A 312 -16.77 -10.40 18.19
N GLY A 313 -17.30 -9.23 17.81
CA GLY A 313 -16.84 -8.46 16.65
C GLY A 313 -15.38 -8.05 16.78
N ALA A 314 -14.98 -7.60 17.97
CA ALA A 314 -13.58 -7.31 18.28
C ALA A 314 -12.69 -8.54 18.12
N ILE A 315 -13.05 -9.69 18.73
CA ILE A 315 -12.27 -10.94 18.63
C ILE A 315 -12.20 -11.44 17.17
N ALA A 316 -13.30 -11.38 16.43
CA ALA A 316 -13.34 -11.77 15.01
C ALA A 316 -12.36 -10.93 14.16
N ALA A 317 -12.31 -9.61 14.39
CA ALA A 317 -11.37 -8.74 13.68
C ALA A 317 -9.89 -9.11 13.98
N ARG A 318 -9.56 -9.41 15.24
CA ARG A 318 -8.18 -9.79 15.62
C ARG A 318 -7.79 -11.15 15.03
N LEU A 319 -8.70 -12.12 15.04
CA LEU A 319 -8.48 -13.42 14.41
C LEU A 319 -8.32 -13.29 12.89
N ALA A 320 -9.14 -12.48 12.23
CA ALA A 320 -9.04 -12.22 10.80
C ALA A 320 -7.68 -11.59 10.43
N ALA A 321 -7.21 -10.61 11.21
CA ALA A 321 -5.89 -10.02 11.02
C ALA A 321 -4.76 -11.03 11.24
N ALA A 322 -4.83 -11.84 12.31
CA ALA A 322 -3.82 -12.85 12.60
C ALA A 322 -3.75 -13.94 11.50
N LEU A 323 -4.89 -14.33 10.94
CA LEU A 323 -4.96 -15.29 9.83
C LEU A 323 -4.38 -14.71 8.53
N ASN A 324 -4.78 -13.49 8.15
CA ASN A 324 -4.22 -12.82 6.96
C ASN A 324 -2.70 -12.68 7.04
N ARG A 325 -2.18 -12.38 8.23
CA ARG A 325 -0.74 -12.23 8.51
C ARG A 325 -0.03 -13.55 8.81
N SER A 326 -0.75 -14.67 8.82
CA SER A 326 -0.24 -15.99 9.24
C SER A 326 0.50 -15.98 10.58
N SER A 327 0.08 -15.13 11.53
CA SER A 327 0.84 -14.82 12.75
C SER A 327 0.51 -15.72 13.96
N LEU A 328 -0.41 -16.68 13.83
CA LEU A 328 -0.83 -17.50 14.97
C LEU A 328 0.23 -18.49 15.43
N LEU A 329 1.04 -19.03 14.51
CA LEU A 329 2.04 -20.07 14.83
C LEU A 329 3.46 -19.54 15.05
N VAL A 330 3.68 -18.23 14.96
CA VAL A 330 4.99 -17.62 15.23
C VAL A 330 5.25 -17.51 16.73
N PRO A 331 6.50 -17.31 17.19
CA PRO A 331 6.78 -17.05 18.61
C PRO A 331 5.95 -15.86 19.14
N GLY A 332 5.21 -16.08 20.23
CA GLY A 332 4.27 -15.10 20.80
C GLY A 332 2.88 -15.08 20.15
N GLY A 333 2.67 -15.84 19.07
CA GLY A 333 1.41 -15.90 18.31
C GLY A 333 0.20 -16.40 19.10
N ASN A 334 0.42 -17.03 20.26
CA ASN A 334 -0.63 -17.40 21.21
C ASN A 334 -1.21 -16.22 22.00
N ASN A 335 -0.69 -14.99 21.81
CA ASN A 335 -1.24 -13.76 22.34
C ASN A 335 -1.44 -12.75 21.21
N GLN A 336 -2.68 -12.55 20.75
CA GLN A 336 -2.99 -11.68 19.61
C GLN A 336 -3.75 -10.42 20.06
N PRO A 337 -3.49 -9.25 19.45
CA PRO A 337 -2.37 -8.96 18.55
C PRO A 337 -1.06 -8.63 19.30
N ASP A 338 -1.09 -8.54 20.63
CA ASP A 338 -0.01 -7.94 21.44
C ASP A 338 1.30 -8.75 21.49
N GLY A 339 1.26 -10.05 21.20
CA GLY A 339 2.41 -10.95 21.24
C GLY A 339 3.20 -11.05 19.92
N VAL A 340 2.77 -10.35 18.87
CA VAL A 340 3.39 -10.41 17.55
C VAL A 340 3.77 -9.03 17.03
N THR A 341 4.89 -8.96 16.33
CA THR A 341 5.41 -7.73 15.73
C THR A 341 5.34 -7.79 14.19
N PRO A 342 5.34 -6.63 13.49
CA PRO A 342 5.29 -6.61 12.03
C PRO A 342 6.38 -7.43 11.33
N SER A 343 7.57 -7.56 11.93
CA SER A 343 8.65 -8.39 11.38
C SER A 343 8.33 -9.89 11.36
N GLN A 344 7.31 -10.33 12.09
CA GLN A 344 6.85 -11.71 12.16
C GLN A 344 5.65 -11.99 11.25
N TYR A 345 5.10 -10.97 10.57
CA TYR A 345 3.98 -11.17 9.65
C TYR A 345 4.44 -11.87 8.37
N TYR A 346 3.53 -12.64 7.78
CA TYR A 346 3.69 -13.29 6.46
C TYR A 346 4.89 -14.25 6.37
N LYS A 347 5.28 -14.87 7.49
CA LYS A 347 6.41 -15.80 7.56
C LYS A 347 6.05 -17.24 7.26
N ASP A 348 4.76 -17.59 7.31
CA ASP A 348 4.30 -18.89 6.84
C ASP A 348 4.21 -18.90 5.32
N ALA A 349 4.48 -20.05 4.70
CA ALA A 349 4.34 -20.23 3.27
C ALA A 349 2.88 -20.07 2.80
N ILE A 350 1.91 -20.35 3.68
CA ILE A 350 0.49 -20.10 3.42
C ILE A 350 0.09 -18.82 4.16
N THR A 351 -0.01 -17.74 3.40
CA THR A 351 -0.34 -16.42 3.92
C THR A 351 -1.11 -15.57 2.90
N ASN A 352 -1.54 -14.36 3.28
CA ASN A 352 -2.07 -13.40 2.30
C ASN A 352 -0.90 -12.75 1.54
N HIS A 353 -0.49 -13.36 0.42
CA HIS A 353 0.64 -12.86 -0.37
C HIS A 353 0.39 -11.52 -1.05
N TYR A 354 -0.88 -11.18 -1.34
CA TYR A 354 -1.25 -9.82 -1.76
C TYR A 354 -0.88 -8.81 -0.68
N ALA A 355 -1.32 -9.02 0.56
CA ALA A 355 -1.02 -8.09 1.65
C ALA A 355 0.48 -8.04 1.99
N ARG A 356 1.17 -9.19 1.95
CA ARG A 356 2.64 -9.26 2.09
C ARG A 356 3.35 -8.36 1.07
N LEU A 357 2.97 -8.43 -0.20
CA LEU A 357 3.59 -7.66 -1.28
C LEU A 357 3.20 -6.18 -1.17
N VAL A 358 1.95 -5.85 -0.83
CA VAL A 358 1.55 -4.46 -0.58
C VAL A 358 2.41 -3.84 0.52
N HIS A 359 2.59 -4.53 1.66
CA HIS A 359 3.39 -4.04 2.78
C HIS A 359 4.90 -3.98 2.52
N GLN A 360 5.40 -4.58 1.43
CA GLN A 360 6.79 -4.39 1.02
C GLN A 360 7.03 -2.98 0.46
N TYR A 361 5.99 -2.33 -0.07
CA TYR A 361 6.09 -1.02 -0.74
C TYR A 361 5.29 0.08 -0.05
N ALA A 362 4.17 -0.27 0.60
CA ALA A 362 3.33 0.65 1.35
C ALA A 362 3.77 0.70 2.81
N SER A 363 4.11 1.90 3.29
CA SER A 363 4.28 2.16 4.73
C SER A 363 2.96 2.53 5.42
N ILE A 364 1.91 2.84 4.65
CA ILE A 364 0.58 3.26 5.10
C ILE A 364 -0.51 2.81 4.11
N GLY A 365 -1.73 2.66 4.60
CA GLY A 365 -2.89 2.16 3.86
C GLY A 365 -3.15 0.67 4.12
N TYR A 366 -4.42 0.28 4.16
CA TYR A 366 -4.82 -1.09 4.49
C TYR A 366 -4.75 -2.03 3.29
N ALA A 367 -4.12 -3.20 3.44
CA ALA A 367 -4.15 -4.24 2.42
C ALA A 367 -5.34 -5.22 2.57
N PHE A 368 -5.99 -5.23 3.74
CA PHE A 368 -7.20 -6.02 4.01
C PHE A 368 -8.06 -5.34 5.09
N PRO A 369 -9.35 -5.71 5.27
CA PRO A 369 -10.30 -4.91 6.07
C PRO A 369 -9.95 -4.66 7.54
N TYR A 370 -9.12 -5.52 8.15
CA TYR A 370 -8.70 -5.41 9.57
C TYR A 370 -7.20 -5.27 9.73
N ASP A 371 -6.55 -4.65 8.75
CA ASP A 371 -5.12 -4.40 8.78
C ASP A 371 -4.73 -3.27 9.77
N ASP A 372 -5.74 -2.61 10.33
CA ASP A 372 -5.66 -1.66 11.44
C ASP A 372 -5.36 -2.31 12.80
N VAL A 373 -5.64 -3.61 12.92
CA VAL A 373 -5.37 -4.35 14.13
C VAL A 373 -3.86 -4.36 14.37
N GLY A 374 -3.41 -3.64 15.39
CA GLY A 374 -2.03 -3.68 15.87
C GLY A 374 -1.97 -4.04 17.35
N ALA A 375 -0.76 -4.31 17.84
CA ALA A 375 -0.51 -4.40 19.28
C ALA A 375 -1.03 -3.14 19.99
N THR A 376 -1.48 -3.28 21.22
CA THR A 376 -2.04 -2.18 22.01
C THR A 376 -1.07 -0.99 22.05
N GLY A 377 -1.54 0.19 21.63
CA GLY A 377 -0.73 1.40 21.54
C GLY A 377 0.04 1.58 20.22
N SER A 378 -0.14 0.69 19.24
CA SER A 378 0.43 0.87 17.90
C SER A 378 -0.11 2.15 17.24
N ALA A 379 0.76 2.81 16.48
CA ALA A 379 0.35 3.95 15.65
C ALA A 379 -0.66 3.49 14.58
N PRO A 380 -1.66 4.32 14.22
CA PRO A 380 -2.51 4.06 13.07
C PRO A 380 -1.69 3.96 11.78
N VAL A 381 -2.03 2.97 10.96
CA VAL A 381 -1.40 2.71 9.64
C VAL A 381 -2.39 2.85 8.49
N ASP A 382 -3.54 3.46 8.77
CA ASP A 382 -4.70 3.55 7.90
C ASP A 382 -4.56 4.54 6.75
N GLY A 383 -3.40 5.21 6.66
CA GLY A 383 -3.09 6.13 5.57
C GLY A 383 -4.10 7.26 5.49
N HIS A 384 -4.52 7.77 6.65
CA HIS A 384 -5.55 8.78 6.75
C HIS A 384 -4.99 10.18 7.06
N ILE A 385 -5.83 11.17 6.80
CA ILE A 385 -5.75 12.54 7.27
C ILE A 385 -7.03 12.81 8.04
N GLN A 386 -6.93 13.45 9.21
CA GLN A 386 -8.09 13.92 9.96
C GLN A 386 -7.88 15.35 10.46
N ASP A 387 -8.74 16.28 10.05
CA ASP A 387 -8.69 17.68 10.48
C ASP A 387 -10.09 18.18 10.87
N GLY A 388 -10.23 18.75 12.08
CA GLY A 388 -11.49 19.29 12.58
C GLY A 388 -11.93 20.59 11.90
N ALA A 389 -10.98 21.35 11.35
CA ALA A 389 -11.22 22.57 10.61
C ALA A 389 -10.20 22.71 9.46
N PRO A 390 -10.35 21.91 8.39
CA PRO A 390 -9.47 21.95 7.23
C PRO A 390 -9.62 23.29 6.50
N THR A 391 -8.51 23.86 6.04
CA THR A 391 -8.48 25.06 5.19
C THR A 391 -8.07 24.76 3.76
N SER A 392 -7.43 23.63 3.52
CA SER A 392 -7.16 23.11 2.17
C SER A 392 -6.96 21.60 2.18
N TRP A 393 -7.28 20.98 1.04
CA TRP A 393 -6.99 19.57 0.80
C TRP A 393 -6.48 19.39 -0.64
N THR A 394 -5.36 18.70 -0.81
CA THR A 394 -4.78 18.37 -2.11
C THR A 394 -4.78 16.87 -2.29
N ILE A 395 -5.26 16.40 -3.44
CA ILE A 395 -5.15 15.02 -3.89
C ILE A 395 -4.36 15.00 -5.19
N THR A 396 -3.33 14.17 -5.25
CA THR A 396 -2.47 14.05 -6.43
C THR A 396 -2.51 12.62 -6.95
N LEU A 397 -2.83 12.47 -8.24
CA LEU A 397 -2.58 11.23 -8.97
C LEU A 397 -1.09 11.17 -9.31
N GLY A 398 -0.37 10.22 -8.72
CA GLY A 398 1.04 9.99 -9.00
C GLY A 398 1.25 9.09 -10.23
N ALA A 399 2.50 9.00 -10.68
CA ALA A 399 2.89 8.11 -11.77
C ALA A 399 2.65 6.64 -11.38
N GLY A 400 1.75 5.98 -12.10
CA GLY A 400 1.82 4.52 -12.21
C GLY A 400 2.93 4.15 -13.19
N ALA A 401 3.40 2.91 -13.16
CA ALA A 401 4.38 2.42 -14.12
C ALA A 401 3.98 2.85 -15.54
N GLY A 402 4.80 3.71 -16.17
CA GLY A 402 4.45 4.36 -17.43
C GLY A 402 4.26 3.33 -18.54
N SER A 403 3.07 3.33 -19.16
CA SER A 403 2.79 2.57 -20.36
C SER A 403 3.36 3.32 -21.59
N GLY A 404 4.51 2.86 -22.08
CA GLY A 404 5.03 3.08 -23.42
C GLY A 404 5.44 1.73 -24.03
N PRO A 405 5.38 1.54 -25.36
CA PRO A 405 5.47 0.22 -25.97
C PRO A 405 6.91 -0.31 -25.96
N GLY A 406 7.12 -1.44 -25.27
CA GLY A 406 8.22 -2.39 -25.55
C GLY A 406 9.30 -2.52 -24.48
N GLY A 407 9.28 -3.63 -23.73
CA GLY A 407 10.42 -4.16 -22.97
C GLY A 407 10.30 -4.02 -21.44
N PRO A 408 10.74 -5.04 -20.65
CA PRO A 408 10.50 -5.07 -19.21
C PRO A 408 11.36 -4.02 -18.48
N GLY A 409 10.68 -3.16 -17.72
CA GLY A 409 11.27 -2.37 -16.64
C GLY A 409 11.64 -0.92 -17.00
N SER A 410 10.78 0.04 -16.64
CA SER A 410 11.22 1.39 -16.24
C SER A 410 10.04 2.20 -15.68
N GLY A 411 9.91 2.22 -14.35
CA GLY A 411 9.49 3.43 -13.64
C GLY A 411 10.77 4.09 -13.13
N THR A 412 10.85 5.42 -13.13
CA THR A 412 12.07 6.08 -12.67
C THR A 412 12.28 5.86 -11.17
N VAL A 413 13.54 5.63 -10.75
CA VAL A 413 13.96 5.43 -9.35
C VAL A 413 14.67 6.69 -8.87
N SER A 414 14.24 7.34 -7.79
CA SER A 414 14.93 8.56 -7.33
C SER A 414 16.36 8.26 -6.88
N ALA A 415 17.33 9.03 -7.39
CA ALA A 415 18.73 8.97 -6.97
C ALA A 415 18.92 9.28 -5.47
N TYR A 416 18.02 10.09 -4.89
CA TYR A 416 18.12 10.56 -3.51
C TYR A 416 17.46 9.64 -2.49
N GLY A 417 16.81 8.56 -2.96
CA GLY A 417 16.35 7.47 -2.11
C GLY A 417 17.46 6.45 -1.85
N THR A 418 17.25 5.58 -0.87
CA THR A 418 18.05 4.36 -0.74
C THR A 418 17.65 3.39 -1.84
N ILE A 419 18.61 3.03 -2.70
CA ILE A 419 18.45 2.05 -3.76
C ILE A 419 19.10 0.74 -3.31
N GLN A 420 18.29 -0.30 -3.15
CA GLN A 420 18.77 -1.63 -2.76
C GLN A 420 19.60 -2.25 -3.89
N ALA A 421 20.73 -2.84 -3.58
CA ALA A 421 21.63 -3.34 -4.61
C ALA A 421 21.04 -4.53 -5.38
N GLU A 422 20.27 -5.39 -4.69
CA GLU A 422 19.53 -6.51 -5.24
C GLU A 422 18.33 -6.09 -6.10
N SER A 423 17.98 -4.79 -6.10
CA SER A 423 16.97 -4.23 -7.01
C SER A 423 17.50 -3.89 -8.40
N TYR A 424 18.67 -4.42 -8.78
CA TYR A 424 19.26 -4.22 -10.10
C TYR A 424 18.28 -4.65 -11.21
N SER A 425 18.26 -3.89 -12.31
CA SER A 425 17.50 -4.22 -13.52
C SER A 425 18.24 -5.22 -14.42
N ALA A 426 19.57 -5.24 -14.35
CA ALA A 426 20.42 -6.23 -15.00
C ALA A 426 21.75 -6.33 -14.26
N GLN A 427 22.46 -7.45 -14.40
CA GLN A 427 23.77 -7.65 -13.82
C GLN A 427 24.67 -8.52 -14.70
N SER A 428 25.97 -8.50 -14.43
CA SER A 428 26.91 -9.52 -14.90
C SER A 428 27.84 -9.95 -13.77
N GLY A 429 27.94 -11.26 -13.58
CA GLY A 429 28.90 -11.92 -12.69
C GLY A 429 28.60 -11.86 -11.19
N THR A 430 27.47 -11.28 -10.77
CA THR A 430 27.13 -11.14 -9.34
C THR A 430 26.07 -12.15 -8.89
N THR A 431 25.96 -12.38 -7.58
CA THR A 431 24.94 -13.23 -6.97
C THR A 431 24.31 -12.56 -5.75
N THR A 432 23.01 -12.74 -5.55
CA THR A 432 22.31 -12.27 -4.34
C THR A 432 22.42 -13.29 -3.21
N GLU A 433 22.66 -12.83 -1.99
CA GLU A 433 22.67 -13.68 -0.79
C GLU A 433 21.81 -13.10 0.34
N THR A 434 21.79 -13.75 1.51
CA THR A 434 21.05 -13.24 2.67
C THR A 434 21.86 -12.18 3.39
N CYS A 435 21.28 -10.99 3.55
CA CYS A 435 21.93 -9.86 4.19
C CYS A 435 21.73 -9.88 5.72
N SER A 436 22.82 -9.77 6.48
CA SER A 436 22.79 -9.64 7.93
C SER A 436 22.87 -8.20 8.43
N ASP A 437 22.82 -7.20 7.54
CA ASP A 437 22.79 -5.80 7.92
C ASP A 437 21.46 -5.44 8.62
N THR A 438 21.41 -4.23 9.18
CA THR A 438 20.18 -3.70 9.77
C THR A 438 19.08 -3.62 8.70
N GLY A 439 17.96 -4.32 8.94
CA GLY A 439 16.85 -4.45 7.99
C GLY A 439 16.73 -5.84 7.37
N GLY A 440 17.79 -6.66 7.42
CA GLY A 440 17.82 -7.97 6.78
C GLY A 440 17.65 -7.89 5.26
N GLY A 441 17.02 -8.92 4.67
CA GLY A 441 16.75 -8.97 3.22
C GLY A 441 17.87 -9.67 2.45
N SER A 442 18.21 -9.13 1.29
CA SER A 442 19.28 -9.64 0.44
C SER A 442 20.31 -8.57 0.14
N ASP A 443 21.55 -8.99 -0.08
CA ASP A 443 22.62 -8.15 -0.60
C ASP A 443 23.19 -8.77 -1.87
N VAL A 444 24.04 -8.03 -2.59
CA VAL A 444 24.76 -8.53 -3.76
C VAL A 444 26.21 -8.77 -3.40
N GLY A 445 26.67 -10.00 -3.63
CA GLY A 445 28.04 -10.46 -3.37
C GLY A 445 28.63 -11.24 -4.54
N TYR A 446 29.75 -11.93 -4.25
CA TYR A 446 30.57 -12.64 -5.24
C TYR A 446 31.09 -11.70 -6.34
N ILE A 447 31.54 -10.51 -5.93
CA ILE A 447 31.87 -9.42 -6.85
C ILE A 447 33.38 -9.32 -7.05
N SER A 448 33.79 -9.45 -8.31
CA SER A 448 35.16 -9.40 -8.79
C SER A 448 35.32 -8.39 -9.96
N ASN A 449 36.54 -8.24 -10.47
CA ASN A 449 36.83 -7.36 -11.58
C ASN A 449 36.08 -7.73 -12.87
N GLY A 450 35.32 -6.78 -13.40
CA GLY A 450 34.55 -6.93 -14.65
C GLY A 450 33.05 -7.11 -14.42
N ASP A 451 32.65 -7.36 -13.18
CA ASP A 451 31.25 -7.49 -12.80
C ASP A 451 30.56 -6.13 -12.78
N TRP A 452 29.23 -6.13 -12.93
CA TRP A 452 28.46 -4.89 -12.87
C TRP A 452 27.00 -5.10 -12.48
N LEU A 453 26.40 -4.04 -11.92
CA LEU A 453 24.98 -3.90 -11.69
C LEU A 453 24.44 -2.71 -12.49
N LYS A 454 23.29 -2.88 -13.14
CA LYS A 454 22.55 -1.82 -13.82
C LYS A 454 21.28 -1.50 -13.05
N PHE A 455 21.01 -0.22 -12.83
CA PHE A 455 19.77 0.31 -12.29
C PHE A 455 19.15 1.21 -13.36
N SER A 456 18.02 0.79 -13.92
CA SER A 456 17.43 1.53 -15.04
C SER A 456 16.70 2.78 -14.54
N SER A 457 16.84 3.87 -15.29
CA SER A 457 16.01 5.08 -15.12
C SER A 457 16.09 5.73 -13.73
N VAL A 458 17.30 5.87 -13.19
CA VAL A 458 17.55 6.62 -11.97
C VAL A 458 17.41 8.13 -12.22
N ASP A 459 16.52 8.78 -11.49
CA ASP A 459 16.20 10.21 -11.60
C ASP A 459 16.99 11.05 -10.60
N PHE A 460 17.92 11.84 -11.12
CA PHE A 460 18.74 12.81 -10.39
C PHE A 460 18.06 14.18 -10.26
N GLY A 461 16.86 14.37 -10.80
CA GLY A 461 16.16 15.65 -10.76
C GLY A 461 16.94 16.77 -11.47
N SER A 462 16.65 18.03 -11.12
CA SER A 462 17.25 19.20 -11.76
C SER A 462 18.58 19.66 -11.16
N ALA A 463 19.00 19.11 -10.01
CA ALA A 463 20.21 19.50 -9.31
C ALA A 463 21.17 18.30 -9.25
N SER A 464 22.47 18.52 -9.48
CA SER A 464 23.43 17.42 -9.33
C SER A 464 23.66 17.10 -7.85
N PRO A 465 23.75 15.82 -7.44
CA PRO A 465 24.19 15.49 -6.09
C PRO A 465 25.64 15.90 -5.85
N GLY A 466 26.01 16.11 -4.59
CA GLY A 466 27.39 16.36 -4.16
C GLY A 466 28.14 15.07 -3.79
N GLN A 467 27.41 14.04 -3.34
CA GLN A 467 28.00 12.81 -2.81
C GLN A 467 27.24 11.55 -3.23
N PHE A 468 27.99 10.48 -3.44
CA PHE A 468 27.52 9.10 -3.55
C PHE A 468 27.87 8.34 -2.27
N LYS A 469 26.97 7.49 -1.78
CA LYS A 469 27.22 6.63 -0.61
C LYS A 469 26.80 5.20 -0.92
N ALA A 470 27.63 4.24 -0.52
CA ALA A 470 27.30 2.82 -0.62
C ALA A 470 27.50 2.10 0.72
N ARG A 471 26.64 1.11 0.99
CA ARG A 471 26.73 0.23 2.16
C ARG A 471 27.44 -1.06 1.76
N LEU A 472 28.69 -1.18 2.18
CA LEU A 472 29.63 -2.19 1.70
C LEU A 472 30.15 -3.06 2.84
N ALA A 473 30.48 -4.31 2.52
CA ALA A 473 31.15 -5.27 3.40
C ALA A 473 32.21 -6.06 2.62
N SER A 474 33.30 -6.44 3.27
CA SER A 474 34.39 -7.20 2.63
C SER A 474 35.12 -8.08 3.63
N GLY A 475 35.13 -9.37 3.34
CA GLY A 475 35.95 -10.38 4.02
C GLY A 475 37.21 -10.76 3.24
N ALA A 476 37.62 -9.94 2.27
CA ALA A 476 38.66 -10.29 1.31
C ALA A 476 40.05 -10.50 1.96
N ALA A 477 40.89 -11.35 1.38
CA ALA A 477 42.23 -11.60 1.90
C ALA A 477 43.12 -10.34 1.83
N ALA A 478 44.19 -10.32 2.62
CA ALA A 478 45.16 -9.21 2.58
C ALA A 478 45.71 -9.01 1.15
N GLY A 479 45.69 -7.77 0.66
CA GLY A 479 46.10 -7.44 -0.71
C GLY A 479 45.01 -7.56 -1.77
N VAL A 480 43.80 -8.01 -1.41
CA VAL A 480 42.62 -8.01 -2.29
C VAL A 480 41.79 -6.76 -2.02
N SER A 481 41.63 -5.93 -3.05
CA SER A 481 40.78 -4.74 -3.03
C SER A 481 40.31 -4.40 -4.44
N GLY A 482 39.35 -3.48 -4.54
CA GLY A 482 38.84 -3.01 -5.82
C GLY A 482 38.11 -1.69 -5.68
N ALA A 483 37.48 -1.27 -6.77
CA ALA A 483 36.74 -0.03 -6.88
C ALA A 483 35.30 -0.31 -7.30
N VAL A 484 34.36 0.39 -6.67
CA VAL A 484 32.97 0.51 -7.10
C VAL A 484 32.86 1.79 -7.92
N GLN A 485 32.79 1.67 -9.24
CA GLN A 485 32.68 2.81 -10.16
C GLN A 485 31.23 3.08 -10.50
N VAL A 486 30.76 4.30 -10.28
CA VAL A 486 29.41 4.73 -10.66
C VAL A 486 29.48 5.38 -12.04
N ARG A 487 28.79 4.79 -13.03
CA ARG A 487 28.79 5.25 -14.43
C ARG A 487 27.38 5.48 -14.94
N LEU A 488 27.22 6.45 -15.84
CA LEU A 488 25.94 6.76 -16.46
C LEU A 488 25.80 6.10 -17.84
N ASP A 489 24.60 5.61 -18.12
CA ASP A 489 24.05 5.11 -19.39
C ASP A 489 24.71 3.87 -20.00
N SER A 490 25.93 3.51 -19.58
CA SER A 490 26.58 2.24 -19.94
C SER A 490 27.74 1.88 -19.00
N THR A 491 28.21 0.63 -19.05
CA THR A 491 29.42 0.19 -18.31
C THR A 491 30.70 0.95 -18.72
N GLY A 492 30.73 1.56 -19.91
CA GLY A 492 31.81 2.42 -20.38
C GLY A 492 31.52 3.92 -20.31
N GLY A 493 30.35 4.31 -19.78
CA GLY A 493 29.88 5.70 -19.78
C GLY A 493 30.60 6.58 -18.76
N THR A 494 30.15 7.84 -18.65
CA THR A 494 30.75 8.86 -17.78
C THR A 494 30.80 8.36 -16.34
N LYS A 495 32.02 8.24 -15.78
CA LYS A 495 32.22 7.92 -14.37
C LYS A 495 31.93 9.16 -13.53
N ILE A 496 30.91 9.08 -12.67
CA ILE A 496 30.46 10.18 -11.83
C ILE A 496 30.92 10.07 -10.38
N ALA A 497 31.25 8.86 -9.89
CA ALA A 497 31.82 8.64 -8.57
C ALA A 497 32.61 7.32 -8.53
N GLU A 498 33.48 7.17 -7.53
CA GLU A 498 34.28 5.96 -7.31
C GLU A 498 34.55 5.77 -5.81
N ILE A 499 34.36 4.56 -5.31
CA ILE A 499 34.75 4.14 -3.96
C ILE A 499 35.80 3.05 -4.09
N ASP A 500 37.01 3.30 -3.60
CA ASP A 500 37.99 2.24 -3.36
C ASP A 500 37.64 1.51 -2.06
N PHE A 501 37.55 0.18 -2.12
CA PHE A 501 37.13 -0.64 -1.00
C PHE A 501 37.95 -1.93 -0.88
N GLY A 502 38.17 -2.34 0.36
CA GLY A 502 38.90 -3.55 0.71
C GLY A 502 38.39 -4.12 2.04
N ASN A 503 39.12 -5.11 2.57
CA ASN A 503 38.73 -5.83 3.78
C ASN A 503 38.39 -4.89 4.95
N ASN A 504 37.20 -5.08 5.53
CA ASN A 504 36.72 -4.34 6.69
C ASN A 504 36.26 -5.23 7.85
N GLY A 505 36.64 -6.51 7.83
CA GLY A 505 36.41 -7.44 8.93
C GLY A 505 35.33 -8.49 8.67
N GLY A 506 34.83 -8.65 7.44
CA GLY A 506 33.96 -9.77 7.07
C GLY A 506 32.97 -9.47 5.94
N TRP A 507 32.51 -10.53 5.26
CA TRP A 507 31.56 -10.44 4.13
C TRP A 507 30.20 -9.87 4.51
N GLN A 508 29.87 -9.87 5.80
CA GLN A 508 28.62 -9.35 6.35
C GLN A 508 28.89 -8.30 7.45
N THR A 509 30.09 -7.71 7.45
CA THR A 509 30.49 -6.61 8.33
C THR A 509 30.27 -5.29 7.59
N TRP A 510 29.14 -4.64 7.85
CA TRP A 510 28.64 -3.55 7.00
C TRP A 510 29.11 -2.16 7.43
N GLN A 511 29.64 -1.37 6.49
CA GLN A 511 29.96 0.05 6.67
C GLN A 511 29.44 0.92 5.52
N THR A 512 29.09 2.18 5.81
CA THR A 512 28.65 3.13 4.79
C THR A 512 29.83 4.00 4.37
N VAL A 513 30.21 3.93 3.10
CA VAL A 513 31.36 4.65 2.55
C VAL A 513 30.89 5.75 1.60
N PRO A 514 31.31 7.02 1.81
CA PRO A 514 31.01 8.11 0.90
C PRO A 514 32.09 8.29 -0.19
N ALA A 515 31.68 8.83 -1.34
CA ALA A 515 32.55 9.38 -2.38
C ALA A 515 31.98 10.68 -2.94
N ASN A 516 32.85 11.65 -3.23
CA ASN A 516 32.43 12.89 -3.90
C ASN A 516 32.14 12.63 -5.37
N LEU A 517 31.17 13.35 -5.93
CA LEU A 517 30.95 13.30 -7.37
C LEU A 517 32.08 14.02 -8.12
N VAL A 518 32.56 13.40 -9.20
CA VAL A 518 33.61 13.94 -10.08
C VAL A 518 33.07 14.48 -11.41
N ALA A 519 31.77 14.27 -11.67
CA ALA A 519 31.03 14.80 -12.81
C ALA A 519 29.55 15.01 -12.44
N SER A 520 28.88 15.94 -13.12
CA SER A 520 27.47 16.26 -12.87
C SER A 520 26.53 15.17 -13.37
N ALA A 521 25.47 14.90 -12.61
CA ALA A 521 24.38 14.03 -13.03
C ALA A 521 23.05 14.73 -12.74
N THR A 522 22.25 14.97 -13.79
CA THR A 522 20.91 15.57 -13.69
C THR A 522 19.97 14.86 -14.68
N GLY A 523 18.67 14.90 -14.42
CA GLY A 523 17.68 14.16 -15.20
C GLY A 523 17.77 12.66 -14.94
N VAL A 524 17.26 11.87 -15.89
CA VAL A 524 17.10 10.43 -15.75
C VAL A 524 18.20 9.69 -16.51
N HIS A 525 18.89 8.77 -15.85
CA HIS A 525 19.96 7.96 -16.43
C HIS A 525 19.83 6.49 -16.04
N ASP A 526 20.36 5.60 -16.87
CA ASP A 526 20.69 4.27 -16.38
C ASP A 526 21.98 4.37 -15.55
N VAL A 527 21.96 3.91 -14.30
CA VAL A 527 23.13 3.94 -13.43
C VAL A 527 23.78 2.56 -13.41
N TYR A 528 25.07 2.52 -13.70
CA TYR A 528 25.89 1.32 -13.63
C TYR A 528 26.83 1.41 -12.44
N LEU A 529 26.84 0.37 -11.60
CA LEU A 529 27.94 0.09 -10.68
C LEU A 529 28.86 -0.90 -11.38
N VAL A 530 30.06 -0.47 -11.75
CA VAL A 530 31.06 -1.30 -12.43
C VAL A 530 32.19 -1.59 -11.44
N PHE A 531 32.49 -2.87 -11.28
CA PHE A 531 33.48 -3.33 -10.32
C PHE A 531 34.82 -3.58 -11.01
N ALA A 532 35.86 -2.92 -10.50
CA ALA A 532 37.20 -2.97 -11.08
C ALA A 532 38.25 -3.31 -10.01
N GLY A 533 39.38 -3.87 -10.42
CA GLY A 533 40.51 -4.16 -9.52
C GLY A 533 40.83 -5.64 -9.46
N SER A 534 40.63 -6.27 -8.30
CA SER A 534 41.00 -7.67 -8.07
C SER A 534 40.17 -8.68 -8.88
N THR A 535 40.83 -9.73 -9.39
CA THR A 535 40.17 -10.89 -10.01
C THR A 535 39.56 -11.88 -9.00
N SER A 536 39.89 -11.73 -7.72
CA SER A 536 39.20 -12.39 -6.61
C SER A 536 38.10 -11.50 -6.06
N ASP A 537 37.03 -12.11 -5.54
CA ASP A 537 35.93 -11.41 -4.87
C ASP A 537 36.47 -10.43 -3.82
N PHE A 538 36.00 -9.18 -3.86
CA PHE A 538 36.54 -8.12 -3.01
C PHE A 538 35.49 -7.34 -2.21
N THR A 539 34.20 -7.40 -2.55
CA THR A 539 33.15 -6.65 -1.83
C THR A 539 31.77 -7.29 -1.96
N ASN A 540 30.92 -7.03 -0.98
CA ASN A 540 29.46 -7.09 -1.10
C ASN A 540 28.89 -5.67 -1.03
N ILE A 541 27.68 -5.49 -1.54
CA ILE A 541 26.92 -4.24 -1.49
C ILE A 541 25.46 -4.51 -1.11
N ASN A 542 24.97 -3.78 -0.11
CA ASN A 542 23.59 -3.85 0.37
C ASN A 542 22.72 -2.79 -0.32
N TRP A 543 23.12 -1.52 -0.25
CA TRP A 543 22.40 -0.41 -0.90
C TRP A 543 23.32 0.75 -1.24
N PHE A 544 22.83 1.68 -2.07
CA PHE A 544 23.48 2.96 -2.33
C PHE A 544 22.47 4.12 -2.38
N THR A 545 22.97 5.35 -2.30
CA THR A 545 22.16 6.57 -2.42
C THR A 545 23.03 7.76 -2.85
N PHE A 546 22.40 8.80 -3.40
CA PHE A 546 23.03 10.08 -3.69
C PHE A 546 22.50 11.16 -2.75
N THR A 547 23.36 12.08 -2.32
CA THR A 547 22.97 13.21 -1.47
C THR A 547 23.52 14.52 -2.02
N SER A 548 22.75 15.60 -1.85
CA SER A 548 23.19 16.96 -2.15
C SER A 548 24.41 17.39 -1.35
#